data_AF-A0A803KU18-F1
#
_entry.id   AF-A0A803KU18-F1
#
_cell.length_a   1.000
_cell.length_b   1.000
_cell.length_c   1.000
_cell.angle_alpha   90.00
_cell.angle_beta   90.00
_cell.angle_gamma   90.00
#
_symmetry.space_group_name_H-M   'P 1'
#
loop_
_entity.id
_entity.type
_entity.pdbx_description
1 polymer ?
#
loop_
_entity_poly.entity_id
_entity_poly.type
_entity_poly.pdbx_seq_one_letter_code
_entity_poly.pdbx_strand_id
1 'polypeptide(L)'
;MTRKKVKLAFIENNTARKATLSKRTHGLVKKTQELSVLCDVDACVIIYAKDTQVPVVWPSSDPEVRRIIAKYQDNPDMYQLERRLDQQSF
;
A
#
# COMPACT_ATOMS: atom_id res chain seq x y z
N MET A 1 2.67 -25.36 12.16
CA MET A 1 2.18 -24.35 13.13
C MET A 1 1.01 -23.60 12.53
N THR A 2 -0.19 -23.74 13.09
CA THR A 2 -1.41 -23.10 12.59
C THR A 2 -1.28 -21.57 12.70
N ARG A 3 -1.50 -20.84 11.61
CA ARG A 3 -1.42 -19.37 11.59
C ARG A 3 -2.52 -18.80 12.48
N LYS A 4 -2.16 -18.18 13.61
CA LYS A 4 -3.13 -17.50 14.47
C LYS A 4 -3.78 -16.35 13.69
N LYS A 5 -5.12 -16.24 13.78
CA LYS A 5 -5.87 -15.09 13.23
C LYS A 5 -5.36 -13.82 13.89
N VAL A 6 -5.01 -12.82 13.09
CA VAL A 6 -4.48 -11.53 13.56
C VAL A 6 -5.64 -10.54 13.67
N LYS A 7 -5.67 -9.73 14.72
CA LYS A 7 -6.57 -8.57 14.82
C LYS A 7 -6.09 -7.47 13.87
N LEU A 8 -7.00 -6.73 13.24
CA LEU A 8 -6.67 -5.61 12.34
C LEU A 8 -6.54 -4.29 13.13
N ALA A 9 -5.74 -4.31 14.19
CA ALA A 9 -5.46 -3.15 15.02
C ALA A 9 -3.97 -2.78 14.97
N PHE A 10 -3.60 -1.62 15.53
CA PHE A 10 -2.22 -1.23 15.67
C PHE A 10 -1.42 -2.26 16.48
N ILE A 11 -0.23 -2.64 16.00
CA ILE A 11 0.64 -3.60 16.68
C ILE A 11 1.55 -2.82 17.64
N GLU A 12 1.27 -2.86 18.94
CA GLU A 12 2.04 -2.10 19.94
C GLU A 12 3.52 -2.48 20.00
N ASN A 13 3.82 -3.79 19.93
CA ASN A 13 5.20 -4.26 19.99
C ASN A 13 6.01 -3.81 18.75
N ASN A 14 7.02 -2.97 18.97
CA ASN A 14 7.82 -2.36 17.91
C ASN A 14 8.50 -3.38 16.99
N THR A 15 9.12 -4.42 17.55
CA THR A 15 9.82 -5.45 16.77
C THR A 15 8.85 -6.25 15.91
N ALA A 16 7.72 -6.68 16.49
CA ALA A 16 6.68 -7.40 15.76
C ALA A 16 6.05 -6.52 14.67
N ARG A 17 5.85 -5.22 14.96
CA ARG A 17 5.32 -4.24 14.01
C ARG A 17 6.27 -4.04 12.84
N LYS A 18 7.57 -3.84 13.08
CA LYS A 18 8.61 -3.70 12.03
C LYS A 18 8.69 -4.94 11.14
N ALA A 19 8.76 -6.14 11.74
CA ALA A 19 8.79 -7.38 10.99
C ALA A 19 7.52 -7.61 10.16
N THR A 20 6.35 -7.27 10.72
CA THR A 20 5.07 -7.38 10.01
C THR A 20 4.97 -6.38 8.88
N LEU A 21 5.35 -5.12 9.11
CA LEU A 21 5.37 -4.07 8.09
C LEU A 21 6.26 -4.49 6.91
N SER A 22 7.51 -4.90 7.16
CA SER A 22 8.42 -5.36 6.10
C SER A 22 7.81 -6.49 5.25
N LYS A 23 7.28 -7.53 5.89
CA LYS A 23 6.66 -8.67 5.18
C LYS A 23 5.40 -8.27 4.41
N ARG A 24 4.54 -7.43 5.00
CA ARG A 24 3.29 -6.98 4.36
C ARG A 24 3.54 -5.98 3.24
N THR A 25 4.48 -5.07 3.38
CA THR A 25 4.91 -4.14 2.32
C THR A 25 5.38 -4.90 1.10
N HIS A 26 6.26 -5.89 1.28
CA HIS A 26 6.72 -6.73 0.17
C HIS A 26 5.55 -7.49 -0.48
N GLY A 27 4.67 -8.09 0.32
CA GLY A 27 3.49 -8.79 -0.19
C GLY A 27 2.52 -7.87 -0.94
N LEU A 28 2.30 -6.65 -0.45
CA LEU A 28 1.43 -5.65 -1.08
C LEU A 28 1.98 -5.21 -2.43
N VAL A 29 3.26 -4.83 -2.49
CA VAL A 29 3.93 -4.46 -3.75
C VAL A 29 3.85 -5.59 -4.77
N LYS A 30 4.14 -6.83 -4.35
CA LYS A 30 4.04 -8.00 -5.24
C LYS A 30 2.63 -8.19 -5.78
N LYS A 31 1.62 -8.06 -4.93
CA LYS A 31 0.21 -8.23 -5.33
C LYS A 31 -0.26 -7.11 -6.25
N THR A 32 0.16 -5.87 -6.02
CA THR A 32 -0.13 -4.76 -6.93
C THR A 32 0.52 -4.96 -8.29
N GLN A 33 1.78 -5.41 -8.32
CA GLN A 33 2.46 -5.76 -9.58
C GLN A 33 1.72 -6.86 -10.34
N GLU A 34 1.39 -7.97 -9.66
CA GLU A 34 0.61 -9.06 -10.27
C GLU A 34 -0.72 -8.53 -10.82
N LEU A 35 -1.45 -7.72 -10.06
CA LEU A 35 -2.73 -7.13 -10.48
C LEU A 35 -2.57 -6.23 -11.72
N SER A 36 -1.58 -5.33 -11.69
CA SER A 36 -1.31 -4.41 -12.79
C SER A 36 -1.02 -5.16 -14.09
N VAL A 37 -0.19 -6.22 -14.03
CA VAL A 37 0.16 -7.04 -15.19
C VAL A 37 -1.01 -7.90 -15.67
N LEU A 38 -1.74 -8.55 -14.76
CA LEU A 38 -2.82 -9.48 -15.13
C LEU A 38 -4.05 -8.77 -15.70
N CYS A 39 -4.33 -7.56 -15.22
CA CYS A 39 -5.52 -6.81 -15.61
C CYS A 39 -5.21 -5.66 -16.56
N ASP A 40 -3.95 -5.42 -16.90
CA ASP A 40 -3.49 -4.29 -17.71
C ASP A 40 -4.00 -2.94 -17.17
N VAL A 41 -3.80 -2.73 -15.87
CA VAL A 41 -4.26 -1.52 -15.16
C VAL A 41 -3.10 -0.73 -14.59
N ASP A 42 -3.20 0.60 -14.68
CA ASP A 42 -2.31 1.51 -13.97
C ASP A 42 -2.53 1.37 -12.45
N ALA A 43 -1.48 1.02 -11.72
CA ALA A 43 -1.50 0.96 -10.26
C ALA A 43 -0.18 1.42 -9.67
N CYS A 44 -0.22 2.07 -8.52
CA CYS A 44 0.98 2.45 -7.78
C CYS A 44 0.77 2.27 -6.26
N VAL A 45 1.86 2.11 -5.53
CA VAL A 45 1.88 1.97 -4.07
C VAL A 45 2.94 2.91 -3.51
N ILE A 46 2.57 3.69 -2.50
CA ILE A 46 3.46 4.57 -1.74
C ILE A 46 3.25 4.27 -0.26
N ILE A 47 4.29 3.79 0.43
CA ILE A 47 4.22 3.39 1.84
C ILE A 47 5.24 4.17 2.64
N TYR A 48 4.74 4.98 3.57
CA TYR A 48 5.53 5.66 4.59
C TYR A 48 5.63 4.79 5.84
N ALA A 49 6.82 4.73 6.43
CA ALA A 49 7.05 4.06 7.70
C ALA A 49 7.63 5.05 8.70
N LYS A 50 7.28 4.90 9.99
CA LYS A 50 7.74 5.81 11.05
C LYS A 50 9.26 5.84 11.20
N ASP A 51 9.92 4.73 10.87
CA ASP A 51 11.36 4.52 11.09
C ASP A 51 12.20 4.69 9.82
N THR A 52 11.62 5.07 8.68
CA THR A 52 12.35 5.27 7.42
C THR A 52 12.06 6.64 6.83
N GLN A 53 13.11 7.36 6.45
CA GLN A 53 12.97 8.66 5.78
C GLN A 53 12.50 8.51 4.33
N VAL A 54 12.88 7.42 3.67
CA VAL A 54 12.51 7.13 2.30
C VAL A 54 11.29 6.22 2.28
N PRO A 55 10.21 6.58 1.57
CA PRO A 55 9.05 5.69 1.40
C PRO A 55 9.38 4.54 0.46
N VAL A 56 8.69 3.42 0.63
CA VAL A 56 8.68 2.37 -0.39
C VAL A 56 7.70 2.78 -1.47
N VAL A 57 8.19 2.87 -2.71
CA VAL A 57 7.42 3.27 -3.87
C VAL A 57 7.48 2.18 -4.94
N TRP A 58 6.33 1.88 -5.55
CA TRP A 58 6.23 1.04 -6.73
C TRP A 58 5.20 1.64 -7.70
N PRO A 59 5.45 1.64 -9.02
CA PRO A 59 6.67 1.22 -9.71
C PRO A 59 7.92 2.02 -9.33
N SER A 60 9.12 1.48 -9.61
CA SER A 60 10.38 2.17 -9.28
C SER A 60 10.65 3.42 -10.13
N SER A 61 9.89 3.61 -11.22
CA SER A 61 9.98 4.75 -12.12
C SER A 61 9.18 5.93 -11.55
N ASP A 62 9.87 6.96 -11.05
CA ASP A 62 9.24 8.19 -10.53
C ASP A 62 8.35 8.89 -11.58
N PRO A 63 8.74 9.03 -12.87
CA PRO A 63 7.86 9.60 -13.88
C PRO A 63 6.56 8.81 -14.08
N GLU A 64 6.63 7.48 -14.00
CA GLU A 64 5.46 6.61 -14.15
C GLU A 64 4.51 6.77 -12.97
N VAL A 65 5.03 6.75 -11.74
CA VAL A 65 4.22 6.97 -10.53
C VAL A 65 3.54 8.34 -10.59
N ARG A 66 4.27 9.40 -10.99
CA ARG A 66 3.70 10.74 -11.15
C ARG A 66 2.60 10.78 -12.21
N ARG A 67 2.77 10.09 -13.35
CA ARG A 67 1.74 9.96 -14.39
C ARG A 67 0.47 9.31 -13.84
N ILE A 68 0.61 8.23 -13.07
CA ILE A 68 -0.53 7.53 -12.47
C ILE A 68 -1.26 8.44 -11.47
N ILE A 69 -0.52 9.16 -10.62
CA ILE A 69 -1.10 10.12 -9.66
C ILE A 69 -1.83 11.25 -10.38
N ALA A 70 -1.23 11.84 -11.42
CA ALA A 70 -1.86 12.91 -12.19
C ALA A 70 -3.18 12.43 -12.83
N LYS A 71 -3.16 11.25 -13.48
CA LYS A 71 -4.35 10.62 -14.05
C LYS A 71 -5.44 10.35 -13.00
N TYR A 72 -5.06 10.00 -11.76
CA TYR A 72 -6.00 9.84 -10.66
C TYR A 72 -6.61 11.18 -10.23
N GLN A 73 -5.81 12.24 -10.13
CA GLN A 73 -6.26 13.58 -9.73
C GLN A 73 -7.18 14.24 -10.77
N ASP A 74 -6.96 13.97 -12.06
CA ASP A 74 -7.76 14.50 -13.16
C ASP A 74 -9.14 13.83 -13.29
N ASN A 75 -9.46 12.83 -12.46
CA ASN A 75 -10.73 12.09 -12.51
C ASN A 75 -11.56 12.27 -11.22
N PRO A 76 -12.39 13.33 -11.11
CA PRO A 76 -13.15 13.66 -9.91
C PRO A 76 -14.20 12.60 -9.51
N ASP A 77 -14.69 11.78 -10.45
CA ASP A 77 -15.68 10.73 -10.16
C ASP A 77 -15.09 9.55 -9.36
N MET A 78 -13.77 9.35 -9.48
CA MET A 78 -13.02 8.34 -8.71
C MET A 78 -13.00 8.62 -7.20
N TYR A 79 -13.17 9.89 -6.79
CA TYR A 79 -13.20 10.27 -5.38
C TYR A 79 -14.45 9.75 -4.65
N GLN A 80 -15.53 9.42 -5.36
CA GLN A 80 -16.73 8.83 -4.74
C GLN A 80 -16.51 7.37 -4.26
N LEU A 81 -15.46 6.71 -4.75
CA LEU A 81 -15.02 5.39 -4.32
C LEU A 81 -13.98 5.43 -3.19
N GLU A 82 -13.65 6.61 -2.65
CA GLU A 82 -12.78 6.76 -1.47
C GLU A 82 -13.40 6.05 -0.25
N ARG A 83 -13.15 4.75 -0.10
CA ARG A 83 -13.10 4.14 1.23
C ARG A 83 -11.79 4.58 1.86
N ARG A 84 -11.78 5.77 2.45
CA ARG A 84 -10.77 6.12 3.47
C ARG A 84 -10.97 5.17 4.63
N LEU A 85 -10.26 4.05 4.57
CA LEU A 85 -10.17 3.14 5.67
C LEU A 85 -9.20 3.75 6.68
N ASP A 86 -9.74 4.54 7.60
CA ASP A 86 -8.99 4.94 8.77
C ASP A 86 -8.76 3.73 9.68
N GLN A 87 -7.73 3.81 10.51
CA GLN A 87 -7.49 2.77 11.52
C GLN A 87 -8.55 2.77 12.63
N GLN A 88 -9.44 3.77 12.70
CA GLN A 88 -10.52 3.82 13.69
C GLN A 88 -11.69 2.91 13.30
N SER A 89 -11.79 2.54 12.03
CA SER A 89 -12.86 1.70 11.46
C SER A 89 -12.63 0.19 11.59
N PHE A 90 -11.56 -0.27 12.27
CA PHE A 90 -11.18 -1.70 12.40
C PHE A 90 -11.03 -2.18 13.84
#